data_AF-A0A968ZH07-F1
#
_entry.id   AF-A0A968ZH07-F1
#
_cell.length_a   1.000
_cell.length_b   1.000
_cell.length_c   1.000
_cell.angle_alpha   90.00
_cell.angle_beta   90.00
_cell.angle_gamma   90.00
#
_symmetry.space_group_name_H-M   'P 1'
#
loop_
_entity.id
_entity.type
_entity.pdbx_description
1 polymer ?
#
loop_
_entity_poly.entity_id
_entity_poly.type
_entity_poly.pdbx_seq_one_letter_code
_entity_poly.pdbx_strand_id
1 'polypeptide(L)'
;MSYEEVQTLSAFGIPYTETRYAPEPTDLEIPIITIEFKPKVHPRDEYCYDQPQFVFTDVVVLCSQLDYCQINQLDINSELDHYRIVGMKLVEPRSKSGRLTDAPYWLYEIECLTRRRENRVVSEEELIAHAEISSTESRYEL
;
A
#
# COMPACT_ATOMS: atom_id res chain seq x y z
N MET A 1 -2.59 36.06 21.05
CA MET A 1 -3.36 37.04 20.25
C MET A 1 -2.51 38.29 20.09
N SER A 2 -1.81 38.41 18.96
CA SER A 2 -0.97 39.58 18.64
C SER A 2 -1.72 40.49 17.68
N TYR A 3 -1.63 41.80 17.94
CA TYR A 3 -2.20 42.83 17.08
C TYR A 3 -1.06 43.46 16.28
N GLU A 4 -1.26 43.67 14.99
CA GLU A 4 -0.35 44.49 14.20
C GLU A 4 -0.93 45.90 14.08
N GLU A 5 -0.11 46.90 14.43
CA GLU A 5 -0.45 48.31 14.23
C GLU A 5 -0.27 48.65 12.76
N VAL A 6 -1.37 48.98 12.10
CA VAL A 6 -1.36 49.27 10.66
C VAL A 6 -1.08 50.76 10.42
N GLN A 7 -1.69 51.64 11.23
CA GLN A 7 -1.54 53.09 11.13
C GLN A 7 -2.06 53.81 12.39
N THR A 8 -1.52 55.00 12.69
CA THR A 8 -2.05 55.91 13.73
C THR A 8 -2.85 57.04 13.08
N LEU A 9 -4.08 57.27 13.54
CA LEU A 9 -4.98 58.32 13.04
C LEU A 9 -5.44 59.26 14.18
N SER A 10 -5.95 60.45 13.85
CA SER A 10 -6.51 61.39 14.84
C SER A 10 -7.99 61.67 14.57
N ALA A 11 -8.85 61.50 15.58
CA ALA A 11 -10.23 61.97 15.56
C ALA A 11 -10.49 62.85 16.79
N PHE A 12 -11.10 64.02 16.59
CA PHE A 12 -11.39 64.99 17.65
C PHE A 12 -10.17 65.37 18.53
N GLY A 13 -8.97 65.39 17.93
CA GLY A 13 -7.73 65.77 18.63
C GLY A 13 -7.13 64.70 19.53
N ILE A 14 -7.71 63.49 19.58
CA ILE A 14 -7.17 62.36 20.34
C ILE A 14 -6.58 61.36 19.32
N PRO A 15 -5.28 61.02 19.42
CA PRO A 15 -4.69 59.98 18.59
C PRO A 15 -5.21 58.61 19.05
N TYR A 16 -5.59 57.76 18.10
CA TYR A 16 -5.88 56.36 18.39
C TYR A 16 -5.28 55.46 17.30
N THR A 17 -4.91 54.26 17.72
CA THR A 17 -4.24 53.26 16.87
C THR A 17 -5.27 52.27 16.34
N GLU A 18 -5.32 52.11 15.02
CA GLU A 18 -6.15 51.09 14.39
C GLU A 18 -5.34 49.78 14.35
N THR A 19 -5.86 48.74 15.01
CA THR A 19 -5.25 47.41 15.02
C THR A 19 -6.11 46.44 14.23
N ARG A 20 -5.48 45.66 13.35
CA ARG A 20 -6.15 44.53 12.67
C ARG A 20 -5.83 43.25 13.44
N TYR A 21 -6.79 42.32 13.45
CA TYR A 21 -6.52 40.96 13.91
C TYR A 21 -5.45 40.36 13.00
N ALA A 22 -4.28 40.05 13.55
CA ALA A 22 -3.38 39.12 12.87
C ALA A 22 -4.14 37.80 12.74
N PRO A 23 -4.17 37.14 11.57
CA PRO A 23 -4.68 35.78 11.49
C PRO A 23 -3.93 34.95 12.53
N GLU A 24 -4.66 34.15 13.30
CA GLU A 24 -4.02 33.17 14.19
C GLU A 24 -3.04 32.32 13.36
N PRO A 25 -1.93 31.86 13.94
CA PRO A 25 -1.13 30.83 13.30
C PRO A 25 -1.97 29.55 13.25
N THR A 26 -2.85 29.45 12.25
CA THR A 26 -3.57 28.23 11.91
C THR A 26 -2.56 27.36 11.18
N ASP A 27 -1.76 26.70 12.00
CA ASP A 27 -1.24 25.36 11.83
C ASP A 27 -0.14 25.29 12.88
N LEU A 28 -0.54 24.88 14.10
CA LEU A 28 0.38 24.18 14.97
C LEU A 28 0.99 23.07 14.10
N GLU A 29 2.22 23.30 13.66
CA GLU A 29 3.08 22.30 13.05
C GLU A 29 3.24 21.20 14.11
N ILE A 30 2.27 20.28 14.15
CA ILE A 30 2.50 18.95 14.67
C ILE A 30 3.74 18.50 13.92
N PRO A 31 4.85 18.17 14.59
CA PRO A 31 5.98 17.58 13.89
C PRO A 31 5.48 16.26 13.33
N ILE A 32 5.09 16.28 12.05
CA ILE A 32 4.83 15.08 11.28
C ILE A 32 6.19 14.42 11.22
N ILE A 33 6.38 13.37 12.02
CA ILE A 33 7.55 12.50 11.90
C ILE A 33 7.50 11.98 10.47
N THR A 34 8.29 12.61 9.61
CA THR A 34 8.38 12.24 8.21
C THR A 34 9.36 11.10 8.16
N ILE A 35 8.84 9.87 8.18
CA ILE A 35 9.64 8.68 7.91
C ILE A 35 9.91 8.67 6.41
N GLU A 36 11.00 9.30 6.00
CA GLU A 36 11.54 9.09 4.66
C GLU A 36 12.21 7.73 4.63
N PHE A 37 11.55 6.75 4.01
CA PHE A 37 12.19 5.48 3.68
C PHE A 37 13.29 5.74 2.65
N LYS A 38 14.52 5.91 3.14
CA LYS A 38 15.73 5.88 2.32
C LYS A 38 16.27 4.47 2.32
N PRO A 39 16.12 3.74 1.21
CA PRO A 39 16.61 2.37 1.16
C PRO A 39 18.14 2.29 1.10
N LYS A 40 18.67 1.18 1.63
CA LYS A 40 20.11 0.88 1.69
C LYS A 40 20.62 0.39 0.32
N VAL A 41 20.87 1.34 -0.57
CA VAL A 41 21.85 1.43 -1.68
C VAL A 41 22.32 0.14 -2.40
N HIS A 42 22.02 0.05 -3.70
CA HIS A 42 22.93 -0.45 -4.75
C HIS A 42 23.10 0.68 -5.80
N PRO A 43 24.31 1.00 -6.30
CA PRO A 43 24.57 2.16 -7.19
C PRO A 43 23.95 2.06 -8.61
N ARG A 44 23.04 1.11 -8.84
CA ARG A 44 22.31 0.90 -10.10
C ARG A 44 20.82 0.58 -9.91
N ASP A 45 20.32 0.49 -8.68
CA ASP A 45 18.89 0.32 -8.40
C ASP A 45 18.30 1.71 -8.16
N GLU A 46 17.60 2.26 -9.15
CA GLU A 46 16.98 3.58 -9.04
C GLU A 46 15.69 3.57 -8.21
N TYR A 47 15.19 2.41 -7.78
CA TYR A 47 14.00 2.29 -6.94
C TYR A 47 14.12 1.05 -6.04
N CYS A 48 14.42 1.20 -4.75
CA CYS A 48 14.49 0.06 -3.84
C CYS A 48 13.11 -0.33 -3.30
N TYR A 49 12.19 -0.61 -4.21
CA TYR A 49 10.97 -1.31 -3.85
C TYR A 49 11.28 -2.77 -3.60
N ASP A 50 10.51 -3.39 -2.72
CA ASP A 50 10.60 -4.83 -2.53
C ASP A 50 10.31 -5.51 -3.87
N GLN A 51 11.14 -6.50 -4.20
CA GLN A 51 10.92 -7.28 -5.39
C GLN A 51 9.60 -8.04 -5.25
N PRO A 52 8.82 -8.17 -6.33
CA PRO A 52 7.58 -8.91 -6.28
C PRO A 52 7.84 -10.35 -5.87
N GLN A 53 7.06 -10.89 -4.93
CA GLN A 53 7.21 -12.27 -4.49
C GLN A 53 6.95 -13.27 -5.63
N PHE A 54 6.06 -12.91 -6.56
CA PHE A 54 5.71 -13.74 -7.69
C PHE A 54 6.01 -13.03 -9.00
N VAL A 55 6.34 -13.79 -10.04
CA VAL A 55 6.64 -13.27 -11.37
C VAL A 55 5.65 -13.76 -12.41
N PHE A 56 5.68 -13.12 -13.57
CA PHE A 56 4.84 -13.48 -14.70
C PHE A 56 4.98 -14.97 -15.03
N THR A 57 3.86 -15.63 -15.33
CA THR A 57 3.71 -17.08 -15.55
C THR A 57 3.81 -17.99 -14.33
N ASP A 58 4.13 -17.48 -13.14
CA ASP A 58 4.12 -18.30 -11.93
C ASP A 58 2.74 -18.91 -11.69
N VAL A 59 2.75 -20.16 -11.20
CA VAL A 59 1.54 -20.88 -10.82
C VAL A 59 1.33 -20.71 -9.32
N VAL A 60 0.19 -20.14 -8.98
CA VAL A 60 -0.20 -19.76 -7.63
C VAL A 60 -1.58 -20.30 -7.31
N VAL A 61 -1.91 -20.31 -6.03
CA VAL A 61 -3.24 -20.66 -5.51
C VAL A 61 -3.72 -19.56 -4.58
N LEU A 62 -5.02 -19.48 -4.37
CA LEU A 62 -5.61 -18.55 -3.41
C LEU A 62 -5.52 -19.10 -1.99
N CYS A 63 -5.02 -18.30 -1.05
CA CYS A 63 -5.00 -18.62 0.39
C CYS A 63 -6.38 -19.07 0.87
N SER A 64 -7.42 -18.29 0.53
CA SER A 64 -8.81 -18.56 0.93
C SER A 64 -9.34 -19.92 0.44
N GLN A 65 -8.91 -20.39 -0.74
CA GLN A 65 -9.33 -21.68 -1.26
C GLN A 65 -8.59 -22.83 -0.58
N LEU A 66 -7.30 -22.64 -0.30
CA LEU A 66 -6.51 -23.60 0.47
C LEU A 66 -7.07 -23.76 1.88
N ASP A 67 -7.34 -22.65 2.57
CA ASP A 67 -7.95 -22.63 3.91
C ASP A 67 -9.30 -23.36 3.90
N TYR A 68 -10.14 -23.10 2.89
CA TYR A 68 -11.41 -23.78 2.73
C TYR A 68 -11.24 -25.30 2.58
N CYS A 69 -10.30 -25.74 1.75
CA CYS A 69 -10.03 -27.18 1.57
C CYS A 69 -9.55 -27.82 2.88
N GLN A 70 -8.65 -27.16 3.61
CA GLN A 70 -8.13 -27.64 4.89
C GLN A 70 -9.22 -27.74 5.97
N ILE A 71 -10.04 -26.69 6.13
CA ILE A 71 -11.12 -26.65 7.13
C ILE A 71 -12.15 -27.76 6.85
N ASN A 72 -12.46 -28.02 5.58
CA ASN A 72 -13.48 -28.99 5.18
C ASN A 72 -12.90 -30.39 4.88
N GLN A 73 -11.60 -30.61 5.08
CA GLN A 73 -10.91 -31.89 4.80
C GLN A 73 -11.14 -32.38 3.36
N LEU A 74 -11.15 -31.45 2.40
CA LEU A 74 -11.28 -31.76 0.99
C LEU A 74 -9.94 -32.18 0.40
N ASP A 75 -9.98 -33.04 -0.61
CA ASP A 75 -8.78 -33.39 -1.37
C ASP A 75 -8.31 -32.15 -2.16
N ILE A 76 -7.17 -31.62 -1.72
CA ILE A 76 -6.55 -30.42 -2.29
C ILE A 76 -6.21 -30.66 -3.77
N ASN A 77 -5.83 -31.88 -4.15
CA ASN A 77 -5.45 -32.19 -5.54
C ASN A 77 -6.63 -32.13 -6.51
N SER A 78 -7.86 -32.36 -6.03
CA SER A 78 -9.06 -32.33 -6.87
C SER A 78 -9.83 -31.00 -6.79
N GLU A 79 -9.81 -30.34 -5.62
CA GLU A 79 -10.65 -29.15 -5.36
C GLU A 79 -9.90 -27.82 -5.43
N LEU A 80 -8.56 -27.82 -5.45
CA LEU A 80 -7.78 -26.59 -5.55
C LEU A 80 -7.63 -26.14 -7.00
N ASP A 81 -8.13 -24.95 -7.30
CA ASP A 81 -7.92 -24.29 -8.57
C ASP A 81 -6.55 -23.64 -8.61
N HIS A 82 -5.92 -23.76 -9.77
CA HIS A 82 -4.59 -23.22 -10.01
C HIS A 82 -4.71 -22.00 -10.89
N TYR A 83 -3.94 -20.98 -10.57
CA TYR A 83 -3.94 -19.72 -11.28
C TYR A 83 -2.56 -19.43 -11.82
N ARG A 84 -2.51 -18.78 -12.98
CA ARG A 84 -1.27 -18.25 -13.55
C ARG A 84 -1.26 -16.75 -13.42
N ILE A 85 -0.11 -16.19 -13.04
CA ILE A 85 0.08 -14.73 -13.08
C ILE A 85 0.20 -14.27 -14.53
N VAL A 86 -0.72 -13.39 -14.92
CA VAL A 86 -0.83 -12.81 -16.27
C VAL A 86 -0.67 -11.28 -16.27
N GLY A 87 -0.49 -10.68 -15.10
CA GLY A 87 -0.24 -9.25 -14.98
C GLY A 87 0.27 -8.90 -13.59
N MET A 88 1.04 -7.83 -13.52
CA MET A 88 1.63 -7.33 -12.27
C MET A 88 1.56 -5.81 -12.28
N LYS A 89 1.21 -5.22 -11.14
CA LYS A 89 1.12 -3.78 -10.98
C LYS A 89 1.70 -3.36 -9.65
N LEU A 90 2.72 -2.50 -9.69
CA LEU A 90 3.17 -1.78 -8.51
C LEU A 90 2.20 -0.63 -8.22
N VAL A 91 1.61 -0.63 -7.04
CA VAL A 91 0.71 0.41 -6.56
C VAL A 91 1.47 1.32 -5.62
N GLU A 92 1.44 2.62 -5.91
CA GLU A 92 2.02 3.67 -5.08
C GLU A 92 0.89 4.56 -4.54
N PRO A 93 0.39 4.33 -3.33
CA PRO A 93 -0.64 5.17 -2.73
C PRO A 93 -0.12 6.59 -2.55
N ARG A 94 -0.76 7.57 -3.22
CA ARG A 94 -0.34 8.97 -3.21
C ARG A 94 -1.46 9.88 -2.72
N SER A 95 -1.10 10.88 -1.93
CA SER A 95 -2.01 11.94 -1.52
C SER A 95 -2.28 12.91 -2.68
N LYS A 96 -3.22 13.84 -2.50
CA LYS A 96 -3.50 14.90 -3.49
C LYS A 96 -2.28 15.78 -3.79
N SER A 97 -1.29 15.85 -2.89
CA SER A 97 -0.05 16.59 -3.10
C SER A 97 1.07 15.75 -3.75
N GLY A 98 0.78 14.50 -4.13
CA GLY A 98 1.71 13.61 -4.84
C GLY A 98 2.68 12.84 -3.94
N ARG A 99 2.62 13.06 -2.62
CA ARG A 99 3.44 12.34 -1.63
C ARG A 99 2.88 10.94 -1.38
N LEU A 100 3.76 9.96 -1.18
CA LEU A 100 3.35 8.62 -0.77
C LEU A 100 2.67 8.68 0.60
N THR A 101 1.52 8.00 0.73
CA THR A 101 0.81 7.88 2.01
C THR A 101 1.19 6.60 2.74
N ASP A 102 1.51 5.56 1.99
CA ASP A 102 1.80 4.21 2.49
C ASP A 102 2.96 3.60 1.70
N ALA A 103 3.46 2.45 2.17
CA ALA A 103 4.44 1.67 1.44
C ALA A 103 3.84 1.16 0.11
N PRO A 104 4.57 1.24 -1.01
CA PRO A 104 4.14 0.63 -2.26
C PRO A 104 3.99 -0.88 -2.12
N TYR A 105 3.03 -1.45 -2.85
CA TYR A 105 2.72 -2.88 -2.81
C TYR A 105 2.39 -3.41 -4.20
N TRP A 106 2.53 -4.73 -4.37
CA TRP A 106 2.24 -5.42 -5.62
C TRP A 106 0.79 -5.93 -5.65
N LEU A 107 0.15 -5.73 -6.80
CA LEU A 107 -1.08 -6.41 -7.18
C LEU A 107 -0.79 -7.33 -8.36
N TYR A 108 -1.46 -8.48 -8.35
CA TYR A 108 -1.30 -9.53 -9.35
C TYR A 108 -2.61 -9.76 -10.08
N GLU A 109 -2.57 -9.76 -11.40
CA GLU A 109 -3.64 -10.26 -12.24
C GLU A 109 -3.41 -11.75 -12.48
N ILE A 110 -4.41 -12.55 -12.12
CA ILE A 110 -4.35 -14.01 -12.18
C ILE A 110 -5.41 -14.55 -13.13
N GLU A 111 -5.05 -15.55 -13.92
CA GLU A 111 -5.96 -16.29 -14.81
C GLU A 111 -6.09 -17.73 -14.30
N CYS A 112 -7.32 -18.19 -14.09
CA CYS A 112 -7.59 -19.57 -13.68
C CYS A 112 -7.26 -20.57 -14.80
N LEU A 113 -6.54 -21.64 -14.45
CA LEU A 113 -6.10 -22.68 -15.38
C LEU A 113 -7.13 -23.80 -15.53
N THR A 114 -7.91 -24.09 -14.49
CA THR A 114 -8.78 -25.28 -14.39
C THR A 114 -10.23 -24.99 -14.74
N ARG A 115 -10.81 -23.88 -14.25
CA ARG A 115 -12.26 -23.61 -14.36
C ARG A 115 -12.51 -22.15 -14.68
N ARG A 116 -13.00 -21.90 -15.90
CA ARG A 116 -13.29 -20.58 -16.52
C ARG A 116 -12.11 -19.61 -16.55
N ARG A 117 -11.86 -19.00 -17.72
CA ARG A 117 -10.91 -17.89 -17.88
C ARG A 117 -11.47 -16.60 -17.28
N GLU A 118 -11.64 -16.61 -15.96
CA GLU A 118 -11.95 -15.41 -15.21
C GLU A 118 -10.63 -14.83 -14.71
N ASN A 119 -10.34 -13.60 -15.14
CA ASN A 119 -9.21 -12.84 -14.63
C ASN A 119 -9.62 -12.16 -13.33
N ARG A 120 -8.75 -12.19 -12.33
CA ARG A 120 -8.95 -11.51 -11.06
C ARG A 120 -7.70 -10.73 -10.69
N VAL A 121 -7.88 -9.61 -10.00
CA VAL A 121 -6.78 -8.86 -9.37
C VAL A 121 -6.78 -9.16 -7.87
N VAL A 122 -5.63 -9.55 -7.34
CA VAL A 122 -5.44 -9.93 -5.94
C VAL A 122 -4.15 -9.32 -5.37
N SER A 123 -4.07 -9.20 -4.05
CA SER A 123 -2.84 -8.80 -3.36
C SER A 123 -1.86 -9.97 -3.23
N GLU A 124 -0.62 -9.65 -2.86
CA GLU A 124 0.42 -10.64 -2.57
C GLU A 124 0.02 -11.62 -1.45
N GLU A 125 -0.58 -11.11 -0.39
CA GLU A 125 -1.00 -11.88 0.79
C GLU A 125 -2.13 -12.89 0.50
N GLU A 126 -2.85 -12.71 -0.60
CA GLU A 126 -3.90 -13.62 -1.05
C GLU A 126 -3.35 -14.84 -1.82
N LEU A 127 -2.06 -14.87 -2.13
CA LEU A 127 -1.43 -15.85 -3.00
C LEU A 127 -0.43 -16.75 -2.27
N ILE A 128 -0.40 -18.02 -2.66
CA ILE A 128 0.61 -19.00 -2.24
C ILE A 128 1.23 -19.62 -3.50
N ALA A 129 2.55 -19.77 -3.52
CA ALA A 129 3.23 -20.46 -4.61
C ALA A 129 2.83 -21.93 -4.62
N HIS A 130 2.48 -22.48 -5.78
CA HIS A 130 2.11 -23.90 -5.88
C HIS A 130 3.20 -24.83 -5.32
N ALA A 131 4.48 -24.48 -5.52
CA ALA A 131 5.62 -25.24 -5.01
C ALA A 131 5.64 -25.34 -3.46
N GLU A 132 5.09 -24.36 -2.74
CA GLU A 132 5.05 -24.38 -1.28
C GLU A 132 4.05 -25.41 -0.76
N ILE A 133 2.94 -25.62 -1.49
CA ILE A 133 1.89 -26.58 -1.13
C ILE A 133 2.42 -28.02 -1.17
N SER A 134 3.12 -28.39 -2.25
CA SER A 134 3.72 -29.72 -2.41
C SER A 134 4.76 -30.02 -1.33
N SER A 135 5.44 -29.00 -0.80
CA SER A 135 6.44 -29.18 0.27
C SER A 135 5.80 -29.49 1.63
N THR A 136 4.56 -29.05 1.84
CA THR A 136 3.77 -29.32 3.06
C THR A 136 3.25 -30.75 3.12
N GLU A 137 2.90 -31.37 1.99
CA GLU A 137 2.43 -32.76 1.93
C GLU A 137 3.49 -33.74 2.46
N SER A 138 4.78 -33.49 2.17
CA SER A 138 5.90 -34.33 2.64
C SER A 138 6.12 -34.30 4.15
N ARG A 139 5.52 -33.35 4.90
CA ARG A 139 5.69 -33.23 6.36
C ARG A 139 4.65 -33.98 7.17
N TYR A 140 3.56 -34.43 6.56
CA TYR A 140 2.47 -35.14 7.24
C TYR A 140 2.46 -36.66 6.97
N GLU A 141 3.45 -37.18 6.25
CA GLU A 141 3.62 -38.63 6.00
C GLU A 141 4.61 -39.34 6.95
N LEU A 142 4.89 -38.78 8.14
CA LEU A 142 5.76 -39.40 9.16
C LEU A 142 5.01 -39.81 10.44
#